data_AF-A0A430HIN3-F1
#
_entry.id   AF-A0A430HIN3-F1
#
_cell.length_a   1.000
_cell.length_b   1.000
_cell.length_c   1.000
_cell.angle_alpha   90.00
_cell.angle_beta   90.00
_cell.angle_gamma   90.00
#
_symmetry.space_group_name_H-M   'P 1'
#
loop_
_entity.id
_entity.type
_entity.pdbx_description
1 polymer ?
#
loop_
_entity_poly.entity_id
_entity_poly.type
_entity_poly.pdbx_seq_one_letter_code
_entity_poly.pdbx_strand_id
1 'polypeptide(L)'
;MSAAAPAHLSNDIPIRVMTATHSVFVYAIDLKQAGARLIQELAIRQYYLSWTAAHVKAAEALKAKYVWLVGHGEKTSTAIVNASSKPVIEMLDIVTWCEANGATHIIDTCCAPLSRLGVVKKSKTTLKYYCKKDDDGITQILGNTTLENWWATEQFEQRH
;
A
#
# COMPACT_ATOMS: atom_id res chain seq x y z
N MET A 1 14.82 -35.81 -29.10
CA MET A 1 13.84 -35.13 -28.24
C MET A 1 14.64 -34.23 -27.30
N SER A 2 14.68 -32.92 -27.57
CA SER A 2 15.50 -31.99 -26.79
C SER A 2 14.72 -31.56 -25.57
N ALA A 3 15.21 -31.90 -24.37
CA ALA A 3 14.65 -31.42 -23.11
C ALA A 3 14.96 -29.92 -22.99
N ALA A 4 13.91 -29.10 -22.93
CA ALA A 4 14.04 -27.68 -22.64
C ALA A 4 14.66 -27.50 -21.24
N ALA A 5 15.75 -26.73 -21.16
CA ALA A 5 16.34 -26.35 -19.90
C ALA A 5 15.32 -25.51 -19.07
N PRO A 6 15.27 -25.68 -17.74
CA PRO A 6 14.36 -24.91 -16.91
C PRO A 6 14.71 -23.43 -17.00
N ALA A 7 13.71 -22.60 -17.23
CA ALA A 7 13.84 -21.15 -17.20
C ALA A 7 14.43 -20.73 -15.85
N HIS A 8 15.63 -20.16 -15.88
CA HIS A 8 16.23 -19.51 -14.74
C HIS A 8 15.30 -18.34 -14.38
N LEU A 9 14.51 -18.49 -13.32
CA LEU A 9 13.87 -17.36 -12.66
C LEU A 9 15.02 -16.47 -12.19
N SER A 10 15.23 -15.36 -12.90
CA SER A 10 16.20 -14.36 -12.47
C SER A 10 15.69 -13.76 -11.16
N ASN A 11 16.47 -13.93 -10.09
CA ASN A 11 16.29 -13.25 -8.81
C ASN A 11 16.71 -11.77 -8.87
N ASP A 12 16.74 -11.17 -10.07
CA ASP A 12 16.98 -9.74 -10.25
C ASP A 12 15.72 -8.96 -9.84
N ILE A 13 15.52 -8.89 -8.54
CA ILE A 13 14.75 -7.85 -7.88
C ILE A 13 15.25 -6.52 -8.47
N PRO A 14 14.37 -5.68 -9.04
CA PRO A 14 14.78 -4.36 -9.48
C PRO A 14 15.26 -3.57 -8.26
N ILE A 15 16.59 -3.46 -8.09
CA ILE A 15 17.30 -2.71 -7.03
C ILE A 15 16.72 -1.29 -6.82
N ARG A 16 16.06 -0.75 -7.85
CA ARG A 16 15.36 0.54 -7.84
C ARG A 16 14.20 0.64 -6.85
N VAL A 17 13.54 -0.46 -6.46
CA VAL A 17 12.38 -0.39 -5.55
C VAL A 17 12.79 -0.47 -4.08
N MET A 18 13.76 -1.32 -3.72
CA MET A 18 14.30 -1.37 -2.34
C MET A 18 15.01 -0.08 -1.89
N THR A 19 15.42 0.77 -2.84
CA THR A 19 16.03 2.08 -2.56
C THR A 19 15.02 3.24 -2.64
N ALA A 20 13.75 2.95 -2.94
CA ALA A 20 12.73 3.98 -2.99
C ALA A 20 12.27 4.38 -1.58
N THR A 21 11.78 5.61 -1.47
CA THR A 21 11.24 6.14 -0.22
C THR A 21 9.79 5.69 -0.06
N HIS A 22 9.48 5.09 1.10
CA HIS A 22 8.15 4.61 1.45
C HIS A 22 7.58 5.37 2.64
N SER A 23 6.27 5.58 2.64
CA SER A 23 5.50 6.00 3.82
C SER A 23 4.42 4.97 4.08
N VAL A 24 4.32 4.48 5.32
CA VAL A 24 3.31 3.51 5.74
C VAL A 24 2.35 4.18 6.72
N PHE A 25 1.07 4.22 6.35
CA PHE A 25 -0.01 4.69 7.20
C PHE A 25 -0.85 3.51 7.67
N VAL A 26 -0.96 3.35 8.97
CA VAL A 26 -1.74 2.30 9.64
C VAL A 26 -2.96 2.95 10.28
N TYR A 27 -4.15 2.72 9.73
CA TYR A 27 -5.39 3.38 10.10
C TYR A 27 -6.24 2.59 11.10
N ALA A 28 -5.92 1.31 11.30
CA ALA A 28 -6.62 0.43 12.21
C ALA A 28 -5.65 -0.18 13.24
N ILE A 29 -5.96 -0.03 14.52
CA ILE A 29 -5.05 -0.39 15.62
C ILE A 29 -4.82 -1.90 15.73
N ASP A 30 -5.82 -2.69 15.35
CA ASP A 30 -5.76 -4.14 15.25
C ASP A 30 -4.78 -4.61 14.16
N LEU A 31 -4.49 -3.76 13.17
CA LEU A 31 -3.50 -4.01 12.12
C LEU A 31 -2.09 -3.49 12.46
N LYS A 32 -1.86 -3.00 13.68
CA LYS A 32 -0.55 -2.45 14.09
C LYS A 32 0.59 -3.45 13.93
N GLN A 33 0.37 -4.73 14.26
CA GLN A 33 1.39 -5.76 14.09
C GLN A 33 1.68 -6.09 12.62
N ALA A 34 0.65 -6.07 11.77
CA ALA A 34 0.82 -6.23 10.32
C ALA A 34 1.63 -5.06 9.75
N GLY A 35 1.29 -3.83 10.12
CA GLY A 35 2.06 -2.63 9.76
C GLY A 35 3.50 -2.66 10.28
N ALA A 36 3.71 -3.13 11.52
CA ALA A 36 5.06 -3.28 12.10
C ALA A 36 5.93 -4.26 11.30
N ARG A 37 5.36 -5.38 10.86
CA ARG A 37 6.07 -6.33 9.98
C ARG A 37 6.36 -5.71 8.61
N LEU A 38 5.38 -5.04 7.99
CA LEU A 38 5.58 -4.35 6.70
C LEU A 38 6.77 -3.39 6.72
N ILE A 39 6.95 -2.65 7.82
CA ILE A 39 8.07 -1.71 7.99
C ILE A 39 9.41 -2.42 8.03
N GLN A 40 9.48 -3.58 8.70
CA GLN A 40 10.69 -4.40 8.75
C GLN A 40 11.03 -4.91 7.35
N GLU A 41 10.03 -5.39 6.60
CA GLU A 41 10.20 -5.85 5.22
C GLU A 41 10.64 -4.74 4.27
N LEU A 42 10.09 -3.54 4.44
CA LEU A 42 10.48 -2.35 3.67
C LEU A 42 11.79 -1.71 4.17
N ALA A 43 12.37 -2.22 5.25
CA ALA A 43 13.55 -1.66 5.92
C ALA A 43 13.45 -0.16 6.24
N ILE A 44 12.24 0.35 6.51
CA ILE A 44 12.00 1.76 6.84
C ILE A 44 11.99 1.99 8.35
N ARG A 45 12.31 3.21 8.78
CA ARG A 45 12.45 3.55 10.21
C ARG A 45 11.19 4.11 10.86
N GLN A 46 10.16 4.42 10.07
CA GLN A 46 8.98 5.13 10.57
C GLN A 46 7.71 4.71 9.85
N TYR A 47 6.62 4.70 10.61
CA TYR A 47 5.24 4.56 10.15
C TYR A 47 4.32 5.44 10.97
N TYR A 48 3.12 5.62 10.45
CA TYR A 48 2.15 6.58 10.97
C TYR A 48 0.89 5.84 11.39
N LEU A 49 0.58 5.86 12.68
CA LEU A 49 -0.58 5.14 13.24
C LEU A 49 -1.93 5.83 13.01
N SER A 50 -1.95 6.91 12.24
CA SER A 50 -3.16 7.64 11.87
C SER A 50 -2.84 8.70 10.81
N TRP A 51 -3.86 9.27 10.18
CA TRP A 51 -3.70 10.45 9.33
C TRP A 51 -3.95 11.73 10.13
N THR A 52 -2.94 12.15 10.88
CA THR A 52 -2.96 13.44 11.58
C THR A 52 -2.06 14.44 10.86
N ALA A 53 -2.29 15.74 11.07
CA ALA A 53 -1.44 16.78 10.49
C ALA A 53 0.05 16.58 10.83
N ALA A 54 0.37 16.07 12.02
CA ALA A 54 1.75 15.76 12.42
C ALA A 54 2.35 14.60 11.62
N HIS A 55 1.60 13.51 11.45
CA HIS A 55 2.03 12.35 10.66
C HIS A 55 2.18 12.69 9.19
N VAL A 56 1.24 13.46 8.66
CA VAL A 56 1.28 13.99 7.30
C VAL A 56 2.56 14.79 7.10
N LYS A 57 2.81 15.81 7.92
CA LYS A 57 4.04 16.63 7.83
C LYS A 57 5.34 15.82 7.92
N ALA A 58 5.37 14.80 8.78
CA ALA A 58 6.53 13.90 8.88
C ALA A 58 6.70 13.05 7.60
N ALA A 59 5.61 12.58 7.00
CA ALA A 59 5.62 11.83 5.75
C ALA A 59 6.05 12.70 4.55
N GLU A 60 5.66 13.98 4.51
CA GLU A 60 6.07 14.94 3.48
C GLU A 60 7.60 15.12 3.45
N ALA A 61 8.23 15.18 4.64
CA ALA A 61 9.67 15.32 4.76
C ALA A 61 10.44 14.13 4.16
N LEU A 62 9.83 12.93 4.11
CA LEU A 62 10.42 11.74 3.52
C LEU A 62 10.39 11.75 1.98
N LYS A 63 9.55 12.59 1.36
CA LYS A 63 9.31 12.61 -0.09
C LYS A 63 9.07 11.19 -0.63
N ALA A 64 8.17 10.46 0.02
CA ALA A 64 7.90 9.07 -0.29
C ALA A 64 7.31 8.91 -1.70
N LYS A 65 7.93 8.05 -2.52
CA LYS A 65 7.38 7.68 -3.83
C LYS A 65 6.24 6.68 -3.72
N TYR A 66 6.26 5.86 -2.67
CA TYR A 66 5.31 4.77 -2.42
C TYR A 66 4.58 5.01 -1.10
N VAL A 67 3.26 5.03 -1.15
CA VAL A 67 2.40 5.27 0.01
C VAL A 67 1.56 4.02 0.27
N TRP A 68 1.74 3.43 1.44
CA TRP A 68 1.05 2.22 1.86
C TRP A 68 -0.09 2.54 2.82
N LEU A 69 -1.25 1.97 2.52
CA LEU A 69 -2.49 2.17 3.26
C LEU A 69 -2.86 0.87 3.96
N VAL A 70 -2.57 0.78 5.25
CA VAL A 70 -2.86 -0.38 6.09
C VAL A 70 -4.08 -0.09 6.96
N GLY A 71 -5.25 -0.55 6.54
CA GLY A 71 -6.50 -0.24 7.20
C GLY A 71 -7.62 -1.21 6.84
N HIS A 72 -8.82 -0.89 7.29
CA HIS A 72 -10.04 -1.56 6.84
C HIS A 72 -10.74 -0.72 5.78
N GLY A 73 -11.63 -1.34 5.01
CA GLY A 73 -12.43 -0.67 4.01
C GLY A 73 -13.80 -1.32 3.83
N GLU A 74 -14.74 -0.58 3.26
CA GLU A 74 -16.13 -1.05 3.08
C GLU A 74 -16.55 -0.97 1.62
N LYS A 75 -17.45 -1.86 1.19
CA LYS A 75 -17.85 -1.99 -0.22
C LYS A 75 -18.42 -0.70 -0.81
N THR A 76 -19.17 0.06 -0.01
CA THR A 76 -19.86 1.28 -0.45
C THR A 76 -19.13 2.56 -0.06
N SER A 77 -18.02 2.46 0.67
CA SER A 77 -17.28 3.60 1.19
C SER A 77 -16.01 3.86 0.38
N THR A 78 -15.72 5.14 0.19
CA THR A 78 -14.44 5.61 -0.34
C THR A 78 -13.42 5.90 0.76
N ALA A 79 -13.84 5.81 2.03
CA ALA A 79 -12.95 6.01 3.15
C ALA A 79 -12.10 4.77 3.45
N ILE A 80 -10.96 5.02 4.07
CA ILE A 80 -10.31 4.03 4.93
C ILE A 80 -10.98 4.15 6.31
N VAL A 81 -11.37 3.00 6.86
CA VAL A 81 -12.04 2.93 8.16
C VAL A 81 -11.14 2.27 9.21
N ASN A 82 -11.40 2.57 10.47
CA ASN A 82 -10.70 1.94 11.60
C ASN A 82 -11.34 0.59 11.98
N ALA A 83 -10.83 -0.03 13.05
CA ALA A 83 -11.32 -1.30 13.59
C ALA A 83 -12.80 -1.28 14.04
N SER A 84 -13.45 -0.12 14.09
CA SER A 84 -14.86 0.04 14.44
C SER A 84 -15.70 0.52 13.25
N SER A 85 -15.21 0.36 12.01
CA SER A 85 -15.90 0.82 10.79
C SER A 85 -16.16 2.33 10.74
N LYS A 86 -15.45 3.11 11.55
CA LYS A 86 -15.57 4.59 11.48
C LYS A 86 -14.61 5.11 10.42
N PRO A 87 -15.07 5.99 9.50
CA PRO A 87 -14.21 6.69 8.56
C PRO A 87 -13.06 7.41 9.26
N VAL A 88 -11.84 7.22 8.75
CA VAL A 88 -10.63 7.90 9.23
C VAL A 88 -10.18 8.94 8.21
N ILE A 89 -10.18 8.59 6.93
CA ILE A 89 -9.82 9.49 5.83
C ILE A 89 -10.49 9.05 4.52
N GLU A 90 -10.86 10.02 3.68
CA GLU A 90 -11.34 9.77 2.33
C GLU A 90 -10.21 9.50 1.33
N MET A 91 -10.43 8.56 0.41
CA MET A 91 -9.44 8.26 -0.63
C MET A 91 -9.09 9.47 -1.50
N LEU A 92 -10.03 10.40 -1.71
CA LEU A 92 -9.75 11.61 -2.49
C LEU A 92 -8.68 12.47 -1.81
N ASP A 93 -8.75 12.64 -0.49
CA ASP A 93 -7.77 13.41 0.27
C ASP A 93 -6.38 12.78 0.20
N ILE A 94 -6.32 11.43 0.22
CA ILE A 94 -5.07 10.68 0.04
C ILE A 94 -4.49 10.92 -1.35
N VAL A 95 -5.31 10.84 -2.40
CA VAL A 95 -4.89 11.09 -3.78
C VAL A 95 -4.33 12.51 -3.92
N THR A 96 -5.07 13.51 -3.46
CA THR A 96 -4.64 14.91 -3.52
C THR A 96 -3.32 15.13 -2.77
N TRP A 97 -3.19 14.55 -1.58
CA TRP A 97 -1.96 14.67 -0.79
C TRP A 97 -0.77 14.00 -1.48
N CYS A 98 -0.96 12.79 -2.03
CA CYS A 98 0.07 12.05 -2.74
C CYS A 98 0.61 12.84 -3.95
N GLU A 99 -0.28 13.43 -4.76
CA GLU A 99 0.12 14.25 -5.91
C GLU A 99 0.90 15.49 -5.48
N ALA A 100 0.42 16.21 -4.46
CA ALA A 100 1.07 17.40 -3.96
C ALA A 100 2.48 17.13 -3.42
N ASN A 101 2.76 15.90 -2.97
CA ASN A 101 4.01 15.51 -2.34
C ASN A 101 4.92 14.63 -3.21
N GLY A 102 4.59 14.49 -4.50
CA GLY A 102 5.43 13.76 -5.45
C GLY A 102 5.45 12.25 -5.23
N ALA A 103 4.46 11.71 -4.51
CA ALA A 103 4.21 10.28 -4.53
C ALA A 103 3.80 9.86 -5.94
N THR A 104 4.09 8.61 -6.28
CA THR A 104 3.82 8.05 -7.61
C THR A 104 3.02 6.76 -7.55
N HIS A 105 2.99 6.11 -6.38
CA HIS A 105 2.34 4.82 -6.16
C HIS A 105 1.54 4.86 -4.85
N ILE A 106 0.27 4.45 -4.91
CA ILE A 106 -0.56 4.14 -3.74
C ILE A 106 -0.74 2.62 -3.68
N ILE A 107 -0.50 2.04 -2.52
CA ILE A 107 -0.73 0.63 -2.23
C ILE A 107 -1.86 0.53 -1.20
N ASP A 108 -3.03 0.13 -1.65
CA ASP A 108 -4.20 -0.11 -0.80
C ASP A 108 -4.26 -1.56 -0.32
N THR A 109 -3.96 -1.79 0.95
CA THR A 109 -4.08 -3.12 1.56
C THR A 109 -5.48 -3.36 2.14
N CYS A 110 -6.35 -2.36 2.14
CA CYS A 110 -7.64 -2.43 2.80
C CYS A 110 -8.62 -3.36 2.05
N CYS A 111 -9.54 -3.98 2.78
CA CYS A 111 -10.61 -4.77 2.18
C CYS A 111 -11.56 -3.92 1.31
N ALA A 112 -12.23 -4.57 0.35
CA ALA A 112 -13.17 -3.95 -0.57
C ALA A 112 -12.65 -2.69 -1.33
N PRO A 113 -11.55 -2.80 -2.10
CA PRO A 113 -10.88 -1.64 -2.72
C PRO A 113 -11.61 -0.99 -3.90
N LEU A 114 -12.70 -1.58 -4.41
CA LEU A 114 -13.33 -1.16 -5.67
C LEU A 114 -13.85 0.29 -5.63
N SER A 115 -14.46 0.71 -4.53
CA SER A 115 -14.97 2.07 -4.37
C SER A 115 -13.84 3.10 -4.34
N ARG A 116 -12.73 2.78 -3.67
CA ARG A 116 -11.51 3.61 -3.64
C ARG A 116 -10.80 3.67 -4.99
N LEU A 117 -10.68 2.53 -5.68
CA LEU A 117 -10.18 2.48 -7.06
C LEU A 117 -11.03 3.36 -8.00
N GLY A 118 -12.35 3.39 -7.79
CA GLY A 118 -13.26 4.28 -8.51
C GLY A 118 -12.92 5.76 -8.32
N VAL A 119 -12.51 6.17 -7.12
CA VAL A 119 -12.04 7.54 -6.83
C VAL A 119 -10.76 7.83 -7.60
N VAL A 120 -9.74 6.97 -7.51
CA VAL A 120 -8.45 7.16 -8.21
C VAL A 120 -8.67 7.35 -9.71
N LYS A 121 -9.50 6.50 -10.33
CA LYS A 121 -9.83 6.60 -11.77
C LYS A 121 -10.54 7.90 -12.11
N LYS A 122 -11.47 8.37 -11.26
CA LYS A 122 -12.22 9.62 -11.47
C LYS A 122 -11.35 10.87 -11.28
N SER A 123 -10.37 10.82 -10.39
CA SER A 123 -9.47 11.94 -10.11
C SER A 123 -8.52 12.28 -11.27
N LYS A 124 -8.43 11.42 -12.30
CA LYS A 124 -7.50 11.59 -13.45
C LYS A 124 -6.05 11.80 -13.02
N THR A 125 -5.69 11.24 -11.86
CA THR A 125 -4.34 11.32 -11.30
C THR A 125 -3.35 10.50 -12.12
N THR A 126 -2.08 10.87 -12.06
CA THR A 126 -0.97 10.07 -12.62
C THR A 126 -0.49 8.98 -11.66
N LEU A 127 -1.00 8.95 -10.43
CA LEU A 127 -0.65 7.95 -9.43
C LEU A 127 -1.02 6.55 -9.91
N LYS A 128 -0.07 5.63 -9.80
CA LYS A 128 -0.35 4.20 -9.96
C LYS A 128 -0.99 3.69 -8.67
N TYR A 129 -2.03 2.90 -8.81
CA TYR A 129 -2.77 2.35 -7.67
C TYR A 129 -2.74 0.83 -7.71
N TYR A 130 -2.36 0.23 -6.60
CA TYR A 130 -2.28 -1.21 -6.40
C TYR A 130 -3.18 -1.59 -5.24
N CYS A 131 -3.82 -2.75 -5.35
CA CYS A 131 -4.62 -3.28 -4.25
C CYS A 131 -4.58 -4.80 -4.26
N LYS A 132 -5.11 -5.44 -3.21
CA LYS A 132 -5.21 -6.90 -3.05
C LYS A 132 -5.93 -7.68 -4.17
N LYS A 133 -6.49 -7.00 -5.18
CA LYS A 133 -7.05 -7.63 -6.38
C LYS A 133 -6.11 -7.56 -7.59
N ASP A 134 -4.97 -6.88 -7.43
CA ASP A 134 -3.97 -6.59 -8.45
C ASP A 134 -2.61 -7.14 -8.01
N ASP A 135 -2.62 -8.40 -7.57
CA ASP A 135 -1.46 -9.08 -6.98
C ASP A 135 -0.31 -9.23 -8.00
N ASP A 136 -0.62 -9.39 -9.28
CA ASP A 136 0.38 -9.47 -10.36
C ASP A 136 1.13 -8.13 -10.53
N GLY A 137 0.41 -7.01 -10.44
CA GLY A 137 0.98 -5.68 -10.57
C GLY A 137 1.84 -5.29 -9.38
N ILE A 138 1.51 -5.78 -8.18
CA ILE A 138 2.26 -5.45 -6.97
C ILE A 138 3.51 -6.30 -6.80
N THR A 139 3.51 -7.57 -7.19
CA THR A 139 4.66 -8.48 -7.04
C THR A 139 5.92 -7.91 -7.71
N GLN A 140 5.77 -7.22 -8.86
CA GLN A 140 6.86 -6.51 -9.54
C GLN A 140 7.43 -5.32 -8.75
N ILE A 141 6.66 -4.76 -7.82
CA ILE A 141 7.06 -3.69 -6.90
C ILE A 141 7.67 -4.28 -5.63
N LEU A 142 7.08 -5.36 -5.11
CA LEU A 142 7.52 -5.92 -3.84
C LEU A 142 8.94 -6.45 -3.93
N GLY A 143 9.27 -7.11 -5.05
CA GLY A 143 10.63 -7.46 -5.41
C GLY A 143 11.37 -8.19 -4.30
N ASN A 144 10.71 -8.93 -3.42
CA ASN A 144 11.34 -9.81 -2.44
C ASN A 144 10.27 -10.77 -1.95
N THR A 145 10.61 -12.05 -1.97
CA THR A 145 9.77 -13.16 -1.51
C THR A 145 9.18 -12.92 -0.12
N THR A 146 9.85 -12.20 0.77
CA THR A 146 9.36 -11.95 2.14
C THR A 146 8.21 -10.93 2.17
N LEU A 147 8.31 -9.87 1.38
CA LEU A 147 7.25 -8.87 1.25
C LEU A 147 6.07 -9.40 0.42
N GLU A 148 6.34 -10.24 -0.58
CA GLU A 148 5.32 -11.02 -1.30
C GLU A 148 4.58 -11.97 -0.35
N ASN A 149 5.30 -12.67 0.53
CA ASN A 149 4.69 -13.52 1.54
C ASN A 149 3.85 -12.71 2.53
N TRP A 150 4.32 -11.54 2.99
CA TRP A 150 3.51 -10.64 3.81
C TRP A 150 2.23 -10.23 3.08
N TRP A 151 2.36 -9.83 1.81
CA TRP A 151 1.22 -9.46 0.98
C TRP A 151 0.23 -10.61 0.78
N ALA A 152 0.70 -11.85 0.59
CA ALA A 152 -0.17 -13.00 0.40
C ALA A 152 -0.84 -13.48 1.71
N THR A 153 -0.12 -13.42 2.83
CA THR A 153 -0.56 -14.02 4.11
C THR A 153 -1.42 -13.09 4.96
N GLU A 154 -1.22 -11.77 4.89
CA GLU A 154 -2.05 -10.83 5.65
C GLU A 154 -3.45 -10.74 5.04
N GLN A 155 -4.38 -11.54 5.57
CA GLN A 155 -5.79 -11.44 5.22
C GLN A 155 -6.40 -10.22 5.92
N PHE A 156 -6.47 -9.10 5.21
CA PHE A 156 -7.36 -8.00 5.57
C PHE A 156 -8.79 -8.47 5.28
N GLU A 157 -9.36 -9.25 6.21
CA GLU A 157 -10.65 -9.91 6.05
C GLU A 157 -11.74 -8.89 5.67
N GLN A 158 -12.62 -9.29 4.75
CA GLN A 158 -13.82 -8.51 4.44
C GLN A 158 -14.69 -8.48 5.69
N ARG A 159 -14.74 -7.34 6.39
CA ARG A 159 -15.82 -7.11 7.34
C ARG A 159 -17.11 -6.91 6.53
N HIS A 160 -18.08 -7.80 6.79
CA HIS A 160 -19.36 -7.88 6.09
C HIS A 160 -20.26 -6.67 6.36
#